data_AF-A0A8I1SXE7-F1
#
_entry.id   AF-A0A8I1SXE7-F1
#
_cell.length_a   1.000
_cell.length_b   1.000
_cell.length_c   1.000
_cell.angle_alpha   90.00
_cell.angle_beta   90.00
_cell.angle_gamma   90.00
#
_symmetry.space_group_name_H-M   'P 1'
#
loop_
_entity.id
_entity.type
_entity.pdbx_description
1 polymer ?
#
loop_
_entity_poly.entity_id
_entity_poly.type
_entity_poly.pdbx_seq_one_letter_code
_entity_poly.pdbx_strand_id
1 'polypeptide(L)'
;MMKESGKLAKPILIAGAGRNKAEIGGDADKASEASIQAAIDAARGKIEKNLITPIGIWYAADVAEDRLKALKIPVADRPGAVVYMKPEGPAAKAYKYPQNTVEVQIQRTREGWVMTHVARTIVWPKQNKIEQLLLTQKQHDAAVARGIHPGHQVQAPRQPKPQPQQQRAPDQSVGIGG
;
A
#
# COMPACT_ATOMS: atom_id res chain seq x y z
N MET A 1 -16.29 14.66 -11.88
CA MET A 1 -14.81 14.65 -11.91
C MET A 1 -14.32 13.90 -10.67
N MET A 2 -14.05 12.60 -10.77
CA MET A 2 -13.66 11.76 -9.64
C MET A 2 -12.18 12.00 -9.32
N LYS A 3 -11.88 12.56 -8.16
CA LYS A 3 -10.49 12.62 -7.66
C LYS A 3 -10.09 11.19 -7.30
N GLU A 4 -8.99 10.68 -7.87
CA GLU A 4 -8.31 9.46 -7.43
C GLU A 4 -7.87 9.64 -5.96
N SER A 5 -8.80 9.44 -5.02
CA SER A 5 -8.64 9.76 -3.61
C SER A 5 -7.56 8.87 -2.99
N GLY A 6 -6.33 9.39 -2.88
CA GLY A 6 -5.18 8.72 -2.27
C GLY A 6 -3.91 8.64 -3.13
N LYS A 7 -3.99 8.91 -4.43
CA LYS A 7 -2.80 8.98 -5.29
C LYS A 7 -2.00 10.23 -4.97
N LEU A 8 -0.70 10.05 -4.75
CA LEU A 8 0.18 11.18 -4.47
C LEU A 8 0.46 11.95 -5.75
N ALA A 9 0.29 13.28 -5.71
CA ALA A 9 0.60 14.15 -6.84
C ALA A 9 2.09 14.09 -7.22
N LYS A 10 2.95 13.84 -6.24
CA LYS A 10 4.38 13.57 -6.42
C LYS A 10 4.75 12.31 -5.62
N PRO A 11 5.30 11.27 -6.27
CA PRO A 11 5.80 10.12 -5.55
C PRO A 11 6.91 10.51 -4.58
N ILE A 12 6.92 9.90 -3.39
CA ILE A 12 7.92 10.17 -2.36
C ILE A 12 9.00 9.10 -2.44
N LEU A 13 10.26 9.50 -2.67
CA LEU A 13 11.38 8.56 -2.68
C LEU A 13 11.58 7.96 -1.29
N ILE A 14 11.74 6.65 -1.26
CA ILE A 14 12.09 5.88 -0.07
C ILE A 14 13.60 5.70 -0.10
N ALA A 15 14.31 6.64 0.53
CA ALA A 15 15.77 6.59 0.63
C ALA A 15 16.22 5.37 1.43
N GLY A 16 17.42 4.86 1.15
CA GLY A 16 18.00 3.72 1.86
C GLY A 16 17.47 2.34 1.47
N ALA A 17 16.22 2.22 1.01
CA ALA A 17 15.63 0.93 0.66
C ALA A 17 16.16 0.37 -0.68
N GLY A 18 16.47 -0.93 -0.74
CA GLY A 18 16.56 -1.65 -2.00
C GLY A 18 17.72 -1.32 -2.96
N ARG A 19 18.89 -0.97 -2.40
CA ARG A 19 20.21 -0.63 -3.02
C ARG A 19 20.71 0.79 -2.77
N ASN A 20 19.90 1.67 -2.16
CA ASN A 20 20.28 3.06 -1.93
C ASN A 20 20.95 3.36 -0.58
N LYS A 21 21.06 2.38 0.33
CA LYS A 21 21.61 2.64 1.68
C LYS A 21 23.07 3.09 1.71
N ALA A 22 23.88 2.64 0.73
CA ALA A 22 25.30 2.98 0.68
C ALA A 22 25.59 4.34 0.00
N GLU A 23 24.68 4.80 -0.86
CA GLU A 23 24.87 6.01 -1.68
C GLU A 23 24.15 7.23 -1.11
N ILE A 24 23.11 7.01 -0.32
CA ILE A 24 22.29 8.07 0.26
C ILE A 24 22.68 8.22 1.74
N GLY A 25 23.37 9.32 2.06
CA GLY A 25 23.79 9.62 3.44
C GLY A 25 22.59 9.76 4.40
N GLY A 26 22.85 9.63 5.70
CA GLY A 26 21.80 9.56 6.74
C GLY A 26 20.83 10.75 6.82
N ASP A 27 21.16 11.89 6.22
CA ASP A 27 20.27 13.05 6.17
C ASP A 27 19.12 12.90 5.16
N ALA A 28 19.37 12.21 4.04
CA ALA A 28 18.34 11.95 3.04
C ALA A 28 17.38 10.83 3.49
N ASP A 29 17.86 9.89 4.30
CA ASP A 29 17.00 8.92 5.00
C ASP A 29 16.01 9.63 5.94
N LYS A 30 16.49 10.58 6.75
CA LYS A 30 15.62 11.38 7.63
C LYS A 30 14.62 12.25 6.86
N ALA A 31 15.05 12.86 5.75
CA ALA A 31 14.17 13.68 4.91
C ALA A 31 13.07 12.82 4.23
N SER A 32 13.42 11.62 3.80
CA SER A 32 12.47 10.63 3.27
C SER A 32 11.49 10.19 4.35
N GLU A 33 11.97 9.85 5.55
CA GLU A 33 11.14 9.47 6.69
C GLU A 33 10.12 10.56 7.05
N ALA A 34 10.57 11.82 7.16
CA ALA A 34 9.70 12.96 7.45
C ALA A 34 8.63 13.15 6.36
N SER A 35 9.00 13.00 5.08
CA SER A 35 8.07 13.12 3.96
C SER A 35 7.03 12.00 3.95
N ILE A 36 7.45 10.76 4.25
CA ILE A 36 6.55 9.61 4.37
C ILE A 36 5.59 9.82 5.54
N GLN A 37 6.09 10.24 6.70
CA GLN A 37 5.27 10.51 7.87
C GLN A 37 4.24 11.60 7.60
N ALA A 38 4.65 12.71 6.96
CA ALA A 38 3.74 13.80 6.60
C ALA A 38 2.61 13.34 5.66
N ALA A 39 2.90 12.48 4.69
CA ALA A 39 1.90 11.93 3.79
C ALA A 39 0.91 10.98 4.51
N ILE A 40 1.40 10.16 5.44
CA ILE A 40 0.56 9.33 6.31
C ILE A 40 -0.32 10.21 7.19
N ASP A 41 0.23 11.27 7.78
CA ASP A 41 -0.47 12.18 8.66
C ASP A 41 -1.59 12.94 7.95
N ALA A 42 -1.32 13.37 6.71
CA ALA A 42 -2.33 13.99 5.85
C ALA A 42 -3.49 13.03 5.53
N ALA A 43 -3.21 11.74 5.34
CA ALA A 43 -4.22 10.74 5.02
C ALA A 43 -4.98 10.20 6.24
N ARG A 44 -4.32 10.06 7.40
CA ARG A 44 -4.90 9.42 8.60
C ARG A 44 -5.97 10.29 9.27
N GLY A 45 -5.88 11.62 9.16
CA GLY A 45 -6.74 12.53 9.91
C GLY A 45 -6.62 12.30 11.42
N LYS A 46 -7.72 11.91 12.08
CA LYS A 46 -7.79 11.67 13.53
C LYS A 46 -7.53 10.20 13.95
N ILE A 47 -7.06 9.35 13.04
CA ILE A 47 -6.76 7.95 13.37
C ILE A 47 -5.41 7.93 14.10
N GLU A 48 -5.36 7.31 15.27
CA GLU A 48 -4.13 7.20 16.08
C GLU A 48 -3.58 5.78 16.18
N LYS A 49 -4.45 4.77 16.02
CA LYS A 49 -4.12 3.35 16.23
C LYS A 49 -4.08 2.59 14.92
N ASN A 50 -3.26 1.55 14.88
CA ASN A 50 -3.17 0.61 13.76
C ASN A 50 -2.82 1.31 12.44
N LEU A 51 -1.77 2.12 12.47
CA LEU A 51 -1.25 2.86 11.32
C LEU A 51 0.02 2.19 10.79
N ILE A 52 0.22 2.33 9.48
CA ILE A 52 1.48 2.03 8.84
C ILE A 52 2.50 3.09 9.29
N THR A 53 3.72 2.67 9.60
CA THR A 53 4.83 3.56 9.99
C THR A 53 5.85 3.69 8.86
N PRO A 54 6.65 4.78 8.81
CA PRO A 54 7.73 4.93 7.83
C PRO A 54 8.71 3.75 7.84
N ILE A 55 9.12 3.29 9.02
CA ILE A 55 10.00 2.12 9.20
C ILE A 55 9.36 0.86 8.60
N GLY A 56 8.05 0.66 8.79
CA GLY A 56 7.33 -0.47 8.18
C GLY A 56 7.35 -0.43 6.66
N ILE A 57 7.27 0.77 6.06
CA ILE A 57 7.38 0.98 4.61
C ILE A 57 8.78 0.65 4.10
N TRP A 58 9.83 1.06 4.82
CA TRP A 58 11.22 0.70 4.50
C TRP A 58 11.43 -0.80 4.52
N TYR A 59 11.01 -1.46 5.59
CA TYR A 59 11.13 -2.90 5.72
C TYR A 59 10.40 -3.64 4.59
N ALA A 60 9.20 -3.18 4.22
CA ALA A 60 8.45 -3.76 3.12
C ALA A 60 9.16 -3.59 1.77
N ALA A 61 9.85 -2.47 1.54
CA ALA A 61 10.65 -2.23 0.34
C ALA A 61 11.88 -3.16 0.28
N ASP A 62 12.58 -3.37 1.40
CA ASP A 62 13.72 -4.30 1.47
C ASP A 62 13.28 -5.75 1.26
N VAL A 63 12.23 -6.19 1.95
CA VAL A 63 11.65 -7.54 1.77
C VAL A 63 11.20 -7.75 0.33
N ALA A 64 10.63 -6.73 -0.32
CA ALA A 64 10.24 -6.81 -1.72
C ALA A 64 11.44 -6.98 -2.66
N GLU A 65 12.57 -6.33 -2.39
CA GLU A 65 13.80 -6.53 -3.16
C GLU A 65 14.38 -7.91 -3.00
N ASP A 66 14.39 -8.43 -1.77
CA ASP A 66 14.81 -9.81 -1.51
C ASP A 66 13.91 -10.82 -2.23
N ARG A 67 12.59 -10.57 -2.26
CA ARG A 67 11.65 -11.39 -3.04
C ARG A 67 11.92 -11.29 -4.55
N LEU A 68 12.12 -10.10 -5.10
CA LEU A 68 12.45 -9.93 -6.53
C LEU A 68 13.78 -10.61 -6.88
N LYS A 69 14.76 -10.56 -5.98
CA LYS A 69 16.03 -11.27 -6.10
C LYS A 69 15.84 -12.79 -6.04
N ALA A 70 15.02 -13.29 -5.11
CA ALA A 70 14.70 -14.70 -4.98
C ALA A 70 13.97 -15.24 -6.23
N LEU A 71 13.12 -14.42 -6.86
CA LEU A 71 12.48 -14.69 -8.15
C LEU A 71 13.43 -14.61 -9.35
N LYS A 72 14.72 -14.35 -9.13
CA LYS A 72 15.76 -14.19 -10.16
C LYS A 72 15.41 -13.12 -11.21
N ILE A 73 14.63 -12.11 -10.84
CA ILE A 73 14.30 -11.00 -11.74
C ILE A 73 15.52 -10.08 -11.83
N PRO A 74 16.09 -9.87 -13.04
CA PRO A 74 17.22 -8.97 -13.24
C PRO A 74 16.88 -7.56 -12.76
N VAL A 75 17.89 -6.86 -12.26
CA VAL A 75 17.78 -5.47 -11.79
C VAL A 75 17.04 -4.57 -12.78
N ALA A 76 17.35 -4.69 -14.07
CA ALA A 76 16.77 -3.89 -15.13
C ALA A 76 15.26 -4.12 -15.33
N ASP A 77 14.76 -5.28 -14.91
CA ASP A 77 13.35 -5.67 -15.04
C ASP A 77 12.55 -5.53 -13.75
N ARG A 78 13.17 -5.12 -12.64
CA ARG A 78 12.48 -4.83 -11.36
C ARG A 78 11.57 -3.60 -11.36
N PRO A 79 11.84 -2.53 -12.14
CA PRO A 79 10.93 -1.39 -12.21
C PRO A 79 9.51 -1.80 -12.61
N GLY A 80 8.50 -1.24 -11.94
CA GLY A 80 7.08 -1.56 -12.12
C GLY A 80 6.52 -2.56 -11.10
N ALA A 81 7.36 -3.21 -10.30
CA ALA A 81 6.89 -4.01 -9.17
C ALA A 81 6.21 -3.10 -8.13
N VAL A 82 5.11 -3.55 -7.54
CA VAL A 82 4.33 -2.77 -6.56
C VAL A 82 4.18 -3.57 -5.28
N VAL A 83 4.37 -2.92 -4.13
CA VAL A 83 3.97 -3.49 -2.84
C VAL A 83 2.72 -2.77 -2.37
N TYR A 84 1.67 -3.53 -2.07
CA TYR A 84 0.46 -3.05 -1.43
C TYR A 84 0.45 -3.46 0.03
N MET A 85 0.25 -2.48 0.91
CA MET A 85 0.21 -2.67 2.36
C MET A 85 -1.13 -2.19 2.92
N LYS A 86 -1.74 -3.04 3.74
CA LYS A 86 -2.91 -2.72 4.56
C LYS A 86 -2.80 -3.42 5.91
N PRO A 87 -2.93 -2.71 7.04
CA PRO A 87 -2.81 -3.29 8.36
C PRO A 87 -3.85 -4.38 8.65
N GLU A 88 -3.61 -5.17 9.67
CA GLU A 88 -4.58 -6.15 10.17
C GLU A 88 -5.75 -5.44 10.87
N GLY A 89 -6.88 -6.12 10.96
CA GLY A 89 -8.00 -5.67 11.79
C GLY A 89 -7.82 -6.03 13.26
N PRO A 90 -8.65 -5.48 14.15
CA PRO A 90 -8.64 -5.82 15.56
C PRO A 90 -8.74 -7.32 15.81
N ALA A 91 -7.90 -7.84 16.71
CA ALA A 91 -7.92 -9.25 17.13
C ALA A 91 -9.15 -9.59 17.98
N ALA A 92 -9.64 -8.62 18.77
CA ALA A 92 -10.78 -8.82 19.67
C ALA A 92 -12.11 -8.82 18.89
N LYS A 93 -12.94 -9.85 19.14
CA LYS A 93 -14.35 -9.92 18.67
C LYS A 93 -15.27 -8.88 19.34
N ALA A 94 -14.80 -8.15 20.35
CA ALA A 94 -15.64 -7.32 21.22
C ALA A 94 -16.39 -6.21 20.46
N TYR A 95 -15.96 -5.85 19.26
CA TYR A 95 -16.61 -4.86 18.43
C TYR A 95 -16.87 -5.46 17.04
N LYS A 96 -18.14 -5.55 16.63
CA LYS A 96 -18.57 -5.92 15.25
C LYS A 96 -18.22 -4.84 14.21
N TYR A 97 -17.50 -3.79 14.60
CA TYR A 97 -17.36 -2.58 13.83
C TYR A 97 -16.03 -2.54 13.08
N PRO A 98 -16.02 -2.01 11.84
CA PRO A 98 -14.78 -1.77 11.11
C PRO A 98 -13.96 -0.67 11.79
N GLN A 99 -12.64 -0.83 11.81
CA GLN A 99 -11.72 0.19 12.27
C GLN A 99 -11.18 0.99 11.08
N ASN A 100 -11.12 2.31 11.20
CA ASN A 100 -10.44 3.17 10.24
C ASN A 100 -8.92 2.97 10.32
N THR A 101 -8.27 2.89 9.18
CA THR A 101 -6.81 2.80 9.06
C THR A 101 -6.36 3.49 7.75
N VAL A 102 -5.09 3.34 7.39
CA VAL A 102 -4.52 3.76 6.12
C VAL A 102 -3.98 2.56 5.34
N GLU A 103 -4.07 2.63 4.02
CA GLU A 103 -3.38 1.73 3.11
C GLU A 103 -2.35 2.49 2.30
N VAL A 104 -1.28 1.80 1.92
CA VAL A 104 -0.14 2.38 1.21
C VAL A 104 0.21 1.51 0.00
N GLN A 105 0.61 2.15 -1.09
CA GLN A 105 1.32 1.48 -2.18
C GLN A 105 2.68 2.13 -2.40
N ILE A 106 3.68 1.26 -2.58
CA ILE A 106 5.00 1.65 -3.03
C ILE A 106 5.30 0.94 -4.34
N GLN A 107 6.03 1.62 -5.22
CA GLN A 107 6.37 1.11 -6.54
C GLN A 107 7.88 1.17 -6.73
N ARG A 108 8.44 0.14 -7.37
CA ARG A 108 9.83 0.13 -7.79
C ARG A 108 9.99 0.96 -9.05
N THR A 109 10.83 1.99 -9.01
CA THR A 109 11.29 2.75 -10.18
C THR A 109 12.65 2.24 -10.61
N ARG A 110 13.39 2.95 -11.47
CA ARG A 110 14.81 2.66 -11.73
C ARG A 110 15.69 3.12 -10.56
N GLU A 111 15.37 4.27 -9.98
CA GLU A 111 16.16 4.95 -8.95
C GLU A 111 15.96 4.35 -7.55
N GLY A 112 14.81 3.72 -7.27
CA GLY A 112 14.55 3.13 -5.96
C GLY A 112 13.09 2.79 -5.78
N TRP A 113 12.69 2.57 -4.53
CA TRP A 113 11.27 2.48 -4.19
C TRP A 113 10.70 3.88 -3.96
N VAL A 114 9.48 4.11 -4.45
CA VAL A 114 8.76 5.36 -4.22
C VAL A 114 7.37 5.06 -3.69
N MET A 115 6.88 5.84 -2.74
CA MET A 115 5.48 5.79 -2.32
C MET A 115 4.63 6.53 -3.34
N THR A 116 3.63 5.84 -3.90
CA THR A 116 2.76 6.35 -4.97
C THR A 116 1.33 6.60 -4.48
N HIS A 117 0.92 5.92 -3.42
CA HIS A 117 -0.44 5.98 -2.91
C HIS A 117 -0.46 5.89 -1.39
N VAL A 118 -1.28 6.73 -0.77
CA VAL A 118 -1.66 6.63 0.64
C VAL A 118 -3.11 7.08 0.78
N ALA A 119 -3.96 6.22 1.33
CA ALA A 119 -5.39 6.51 1.46
C ALA A 119 -5.95 6.00 2.77
N ARG A 120 -6.99 6.66 3.25
CA ARG A 120 -7.80 6.14 4.36
C ARG A 120 -8.62 4.95 3.87
N THR A 121 -8.67 3.90 4.67
CA THR A 121 -9.43 2.68 4.42
C THR A 121 -10.03 2.15 5.72
N ILE A 122 -10.72 1.01 5.64
CA ILE A 122 -11.24 0.30 6.81
C ILE A 122 -10.73 -1.13 6.85
N VAL A 123 -10.55 -1.66 8.06
CA VAL A 123 -10.23 -3.07 8.33
C VAL A 123 -11.30 -3.68 9.22
N TRP A 124 -11.71 -4.90 8.90
CA TRP A 124 -12.70 -5.64 9.67
C TRP A 124 -12.05 -6.46 10.78
N PRO A 125 -12.74 -6.76 11.89
CA PRO A 125 -12.21 -7.65 12.92
C PRO A 125 -11.72 -8.98 12.33
N LYS A 126 -10.57 -9.47 12.80
CA LYS A 126 -9.87 -10.66 12.29
C LYS A 126 -9.42 -10.61 10.83
N GLN A 127 -9.48 -9.45 10.19
CA GLN A 127 -8.89 -9.29 8.87
C GLN A 127 -7.37 -9.40 9.00
N ASN A 128 -6.77 -10.34 8.29
CA ASN A 128 -5.32 -10.49 8.30
C ASN A 128 -4.64 -9.26 7.68
N LYS A 129 -3.41 -8.97 8.13
CA LYS A 129 -2.51 -8.03 7.47
C LYS A 129 -2.39 -8.43 6.00
N ILE A 130 -2.49 -7.44 5.11
CA ILE A 130 -2.24 -7.62 3.68
C ILE A 130 -0.91 -6.94 3.35
N GLU A 131 0.06 -7.73 2.90
CA GLU A 131 1.31 -7.26 2.34
C GLU A 131 1.61 -8.08 1.09
N GLN A 132 1.35 -7.49 -0.08
CA GLN A 132 1.37 -8.17 -1.36
C GLN A 132 2.42 -7.55 -2.26
N LEU A 133 3.30 -8.38 -2.83
CA LEU A 133 4.20 -7.98 -3.90
C LEU A 133 3.53 -8.35 -5.23
N LEU A 134 3.12 -7.32 -5.96
CA LEU A 134 2.46 -7.43 -7.25
C LEU A 134 3.48 -7.27 -8.37
N LEU A 135 3.65 -8.31 -9.17
CA LEU A 135 4.57 -8.34 -10.31
C LEU A 135 3.86 -7.91 -11.59
N THR A 136 4.55 -7.20 -12.47
CA THR A 136 4.07 -7.00 -13.85
C THR A 136 4.03 -8.34 -14.59
N GLN A 137 3.25 -8.44 -15.67
CA GLN A 137 3.21 -9.66 -16.49
C GLN A 137 4.61 -10.04 -16.99
N LYS A 138 5.38 -9.05 -17.48
CA LYS A 138 6.78 -9.25 -17.91
C LYS A 138 7.64 -9.86 -16.80
N GLN A 139 7.50 -9.40 -15.57
CA GLN A 139 8.24 -9.91 -14.41
C GLN A 139 7.82 -11.33 -14.03
N HIS A 140 6.52 -11.61 -14.09
CA HIS A 140 5.98 -12.94 -13.87
C HIS A 140 6.54 -13.93 -14.91
N ASP A 141 6.47 -13.59 -16.20
CA ASP A 141 6.98 -14.42 -17.29
C ASP A 141 8.50 -14.62 -17.18
N ALA A 142 9.22 -13.57 -16.78
CA ALA A 142 10.64 -13.64 -16.49
C ALA A 142 10.97 -14.61 -15.34
N ALA A 143 10.16 -14.65 -14.29
CA ALA A 143 10.34 -15.59 -13.18
C ALA A 143 10.04 -17.04 -13.64
N VAL A 144 8.93 -17.24 -14.37
CA VAL A 144 8.52 -18.55 -14.89
C VAL A 144 9.56 -19.11 -15.86
N ALA A 145 10.07 -18.29 -16.78
CA ALA A 145 11.14 -18.69 -17.71
C ALA A 145 12.43 -19.13 -17.00
N ARG A 146 12.62 -18.72 -15.74
CA ARG A 146 13.76 -19.10 -14.89
C ARG A 146 13.45 -20.27 -13.96
N GLY A 147 12.33 -20.95 -14.16
CA GLY A 147 11.89 -22.12 -13.40
C GLY A 147 11.33 -21.76 -12.02
N ILE A 148 10.96 -20.50 -11.80
CA ILE A 148 10.38 -20.04 -10.53
C ILE A 148 8.92 -19.70 -10.78
N HIS A 149 8.02 -20.41 -10.11
CA HIS A 149 6.59 -20.08 -10.13
C HIS A 149 6.30 -19.10 -9.00
N PRO A 150 6.22 -17.78 -9.27
CA PRO A 150 5.76 -16.84 -8.27
C PRO A 150 4.34 -17.23 -7.84
N GLY A 151 4.09 -17.34 -6.54
CA GLY A 151 2.72 -17.52 -6.05
C GLY A 151 1.82 -16.42 -6.62
N HIS A 152 0.69 -16.81 -7.24
CA HIS A 152 -0.27 -15.97 -7.97
C HIS A 152 -0.46 -14.55 -7.39
N GLN A 153 0.36 -13.59 -7.81
CA GLN A 153 0.19 -12.16 -7.54
C GLN A 153 0.69 -11.34 -8.73
N VAL A 154 0.12 -11.64 -9.91
CA VAL A 154 0.26 -10.75 -11.08
C VAL A 154 -0.58 -9.51 -10.83
N GLN A 155 -0.02 -8.35 -11.14
CA GLN A 155 -0.73 -7.08 -11.19
C GLN A 155 -1.81 -7.19 -12.28
N ALA A 156 -3.02 -7.61 -11.91
CA ALA A 156 -4.20 -7.32 -12.72
C ALA A 156 -4.40 -5.79 -12.68
N PRO A 157 -4.81 -5.13 -13.78
CA PRO A 157 -5.19 -3.73 -13.75
C PRO A 157 -6.33 -3.55 -12.74
N ARG A 158 -5.99 -3.12 -11.51
CA ARG A 158 -6.99 -2.89 -10.47
C ARG A 158 -7.75 -1.62 -10.82
N GLN A 159 -8.86 -1.77 -11.54
CA GLN A 159 -9.94 -0.79 -11.40
C GLN A 159 -10.36 -0.80 -9.93
N PRO A 160 -10.41 0.35 -9.23
CA PRO A 160 -10.85 0.39 -7.85
C PRO A 160 -12.28 -0.13 -7.79
N LYS A 161 -12.52 -1.18 -6.97
CA LYS A 161 -13.88 -1.62 -6.67
C LYS A 161 -14.62 -0.40 -6.07
N PRO A 162 -15.79 -0.01 -6.60
CA PRO A 162 -16.60 1.00 -5.95
C PRO A 162 -16.87 0.53 -4.51
N GLN A 163 -16.60 1.40 -3.55
CA GLN A 163 -16.99 1.18 -2.16
C GLN A 163 -18.49 0.86 -2.15
N PRO A 164 -18.96 -0.15 -1.39
CA PRO A 164 -20.38 -0.38 -1.25
C PRO A 164 -21.01 0.90 -0.68
N GLN A 165 -21.81 1.57 -1.52
CA GLN A 165 -22.65 2.68 -1.12
C GLN A 165 -23.37 2.24 0.16
N GLN A 166 -23.10 2.93 1.27
CA GLN A 166 -23.95 2.85 2.45
C GLN A 166 -25.35 3.21 1.96
N GLN A 167 -26.21 2.20 1.85
CA GLN A 167 -27.63 2.38 1.61
C GLN A 167 -28.13 3.32 2.70
N ARG A 168 -28.44 4.56 2.31
CA ARG A 168 -29.21 5.46 3.17
C ARG A 168 -30.49 4.72 3.51
N ALA A 169 -30.75 4.55 4.81
CA ALA A 169 -32.04 4.08 5.29
C ALA A 169 -33.14 4.98 4.68
N PRO A 170 -34.27 4.42 4.24
CA PRO A 170 -35.38 5.22 3.77
C PRO A 170 -35.86 6.13 4.91
N ASP A 171 -35.91 7.42 4.58
CA ASP A 171 -36.48 8.50 5.35
C ASP A 171 -37.90 8.11 5.79
N GLN A 172 -38.12 7.98 7.09
CA GLN A 172 -39.46 7.84 7.65
C GLN A 172 -40.13 9.20 7.58
N SER A 173 -40.72 9.52 6.42
CA SER A 173 -41.65 10.63 6.31
C SER A 173 -42.91 10.29 7.12
N VAL A 174 -42.99 10.91 8.29
CA VAL A 174 -44.15 11.01 9.15
C VAL A 174 -45.28 11.68 8.36
N GLY A 175 -46.29 10.89 7.98
CA GLY A 175 -47.56 11.39 7.45
C GLY A 175 -48.57 11.55 8.57
N ILE A 176 -48.71 12.78 9.08
CA ILE A 176 -49.80 13.23 9.94
C ILE A 176 -51.03 13.51 9.05
N GLY A 177 -52.16 12.89 9.37
CA GLY A 177 -53.50 13.49 9.40
C GLY A 177 -54.16 13.95 8.09
N GLY A 178 -55.41 13.48 7.89
CA GLY A 178 -56.38 13.96 6.91
C GLY A 178 -57.53 12.98 6.75
#